data_AF-A0AAW5MGF4-F1
#
_entry.id   AF-A0AAW5MGF4-F1
#
_cell.length_a   1.000
_cell.length_b   1.000
_cell.length_c   1.000
_cell.angle_alpha   90.00
_cell.angle_beta   90.00
_cell.angle_gamma   90.00
#
_symmetry.space_group_name_H-M   'P 1'
#
loop_
_entity.id
_entity.type
_entity.pdbx_description
1 polymer ?
#
loop_
_entity_poly.entity_id
_entity_poly.type
_entity_poly.pdbx_seq_one_letter_code
_entity_poly.pdbx_strand_id
1 'polypeptide(L)' 'MKIQLIAVGTKMPAWVEHGFEEYRRRFPKDMPFELVEIGAGKRGKNADIPRILQKEGEAMLAAAGRSRIVTL' A
#
# COMPACT_ATOMS: atom_id res chain seq x y z
N MET A 1 -1.11 14.58 12.84
CA MET A 1 -0.70 14.38 11.42
C MET A 1 -0.86 12.91 11.10
N LYS A 2 -1.44 12.51 9.97
CA LYS A 2 -1.62 11.08 9.63
C LYS A 2 -0.59 10.61 8.62
N ILE A 3 -0.07 9.41 8.78
CA ILE A 3 0.81 8.74 7.81
C ILE A 3 0.05 7.56 7.21
N GLN A 4 0.01 7.50 5.88
CA GLN A 4 -0.59 6.38 5.15
C GLN A 4 0.49 5.72 4.29
N LEU A 5 0.67 4.42 4.47
CA LEU A 5 1.42 3.58 3.56
C LEU A 5 0.43 2.96 2.57
N ILE A 6 0.56 3.30 1.28
CA ILE A 6 -0.29 2.76 0.22
C ILE A 6 0.57 1.82 -0.61
N ALA A 7 0.30 0.52 -0.54
CA ALA A 7 1.19 -0.51 -1.09
C ALA A 7 0.41 -1.52 -1.94
N VAL A 8 1.04 -2.00 -3.02
CA VAL A 8 0.48 -3.06 -3.86
C VAL A 8 0.77 -4.42 -3.25
N GLY A 9 -0.26 -5.25 -3.08
CA GLY A 9 -0.20 -6.57 -2.48
C GLY A 9 -1.12 -6.69 -1.25
N THR A 10 -1.74 -7.86 -1.07
CA THR A 10 -2.72 -8.14 -0.01
C THR A 10 -2.48 -9.49 0.69
N LYS A 11 -1.33 -10.12 0.43
CA LYS A 11 -1.01 -11.48 0.87
C LYS A 11 0.41 -11.54 1.37
N MET A 12 0.66 -10.83 2.47
CA MET A 12 1.97 -10.85 3.10
C MET A 12 2.15 -12.17 3.87
N PRO A 13 3.39 -12.71 3.93
CA PRO A 13 3.68 -13.78 4.87
C PRO A 13 3.39 -13.34 6.31
N ALA A 14 2.92 -14.26 7.16
CA ALA A 14 2.57 -13.95 8.55
C ALA A 14 3.70 -13.25 9.32
N TRP A 15 4.97 -13.58 9.06
CA TRP A 15 6.10 -12.93 9.72
C TRP A 15 6.24 -11.44 9.34
N VAL A 16 5.85 -11.05 8.12
CA VAL A 16 5.81 -9.64 7.67
C VAL A 16 4.68 -8.91 8.35
N GLU A 17 3.48 -9.50 8.40
CA GLU A 17 2.31 -8.89 9.05
C GLU A 17 2.56 -8.65 10.53
N HIS A 18 3.13 -9.64 11.24
CA HIS A 18 3.51 -9.48 12.64
C HIS A 18 4.55 -8.38 12.84
N GLY A 19 5.59 -8.34 12.00
CA GLY A 19 6.60 -7.29 12.05
C GLY A 19 6.00 -5.90 11.81
N PHE A 20 5.14 -5.76 10.79
CA PHE A 20 4.46 -4.52 10.49
C PHE A 20 3.59 -4.04 11.65
N GLU A 21 2.73 -4.91 12.21
CA GLU A 21 1.83 -4.53 13.31
C GLU A 21 2.62 -4.14 14.58
N GLU A 22 3.76 -4.80 14.83
CA GLU A 22 4.67 -4.46 15.93
C GLU A 22 5.16 -3.02 15.86
N TYR A 23 5.48 -2.52 14.66
CA TYR A 23 5.87 -1.13 14.46
C TYR A 23 4.67 -0.19 14.39
N ARG A 24 3.57 -0.59 13.73
CA ARG A 24 2.36 0.23 13.59
C ARG A 24 1.78 0.62 14.94
N ARG A 25 1.68 -0.32 15.88
CA ARG A 25 1.13 -0.06 17.23
C ARG A 25 1.99 0.87 18.10
N ARG A 26 3.25 1.09 17.75
CA ARG A 26 4.17 2.00 18.48
C ARG A 26 3.97 3.47 18.12
N PHE A 27 3.23 3.76 17.04
CA PHE A 27 2.90 5.14 16.70
C PHE A 27 1.96 5.76 17.75
N PRO A 28 2.20 7.02 18.15
CA PRO A 28 1.36 7.69 19.14
C PRO A 28 0.00 8.05 18.54
N LYS A 29 -0.99 8.29 19.39
CA LYS A 29 -2.38 8.53 18.97
C LYS A 29 -2.57 9.80 18.13
N ASP A 30 -1.70 10.80 18.30
CA ASP A 30 -1.69 12.05 17.55
C ASP A 30 -0.97 11.93 16.18
N MET A 31 -0.31 10.78 15.93
CA MET A 31 0.31 10.42 14.66
C MET A 31 -0.09 9.01 14.19
N PRO A 32 -1.36 8.79 13.80
CA PRO A 32 -1.81 7.48 13.34
C PRO A 32 -1.06 7.02 12.07
N PHE A 33 -0.66 5.75 12.07
CA PHE A 33 -0.07 5.06 10.93
C PHE A 33 -1.04 4.00 10.39
N GLU A 34 -1.44 4.15 9.13
CA GLU A 34 -2.41 3.29 8.44
C GLU A 34 -1.77 2.65 7.21
N LEU A 35 -2.12 1.38 6.96
CA LEU A 35 -1.79 0.68 5.73
C LEU A 35 -3.05 0.60 4.85
N VAL A 36 -2.89 0.94 3.58
CA VAL A 36 -3.89 0.74 2.53
C VAL A 36 -3.30 -0.21 1.50
N GLU A 37 -3.87 -1.41 1.43
CA GLU A 37 -3.44 -2.41 0.47
C GLU A 37 -4.20 -2.27 -0.85
N ILE A 38 -3.45 -2.24 -1.96
CA ILE A 38 -3.97 -2.23 -3.33
C ILE A 38 -3.81 -3.62 -3.91
N GLY A 39 -4.89 -4.17 -4.48
CA GLY A 39 -4.85 -5.49 -5.10
C GLY A 39 -3.84 -5.55 -6.26
N ALA A 40 -2.89 -6.49 -6.19
CA ALA A 40 -1.91 -6.69 -7.25
C ALA A 40 -2.56 -7.26 -8.51
N GLY A 41 -2.25 -6.69 -9.67
CA GLY A 41 -2.68 -7.21 -10.95
C GLY A 41 -2.00 -8.56 -11.26
N LYS A 42 -2.73 -9.48 -11.88
CA LYS A 42 -2.19 -10.80 -12.23
C LYS A 42 -1.21 -10.71 -13.40
N ARG A 43 0.05 -11.04 -13.16
CA ARG A 43 1.13 -11.02 -14.16
C ARG A 43 1.39 -12.42 -14.76
N GLY A 44 0.43 -12.93 -15.51
CA GLY A 44 0.54 -14.20 -16.24
C GLY A 44 1.28 -14.09 -17.58
N LYS A 45 1.36 -15.19 -18.35
CA LYS A 45 2.14 -15.31 -19.60
C LYS A 45 1.86 -14.24 -20.66
N ASN A 46 0.61 -13.76 -20.77
CA ASN A 46 0.17 -12.76 -21.75
C ASN A 46 -0.36 -11.49 -21.08
N ALA A 47 0.11 -11.18 -19.87
CA ALA A 47 -0.37 -10.01 -19.15
C ALA A 47 0.14 -8.71 -19.79
N ASP A 48 -0.77 -7.76 -19.97
CA ASP A 48 -0.43 -6.38 -20.33
C ASP A 48 0.11 -5.66 -19.09
N ILE A 49 1.43 -5.73 -18.91
CA ILE A 49 2.12 -5.15 -17.75
C ILE A 49 1.93 -3.63 -17.66
N PRO A 50 2.07 -2.84 -18.75
CA PRO A 50 1.77 -1.40 -18.71
C PRO A 50 0.37 -1.08 -18.19
N ARG A 51 -0.66 -1.79 -18.68
CA ARG A 51 -2.05 -1.58 -18.22
C ARG A 51 -2.26 -1.99 -16.76
N ILE A 52 -1.58 -3.04 -16.30
CA ILE A 52 -1.62 -3.44 -14.88
C ILE A 52 -1.01 -2.35 -14.00
N LEU A 53 0.18 -1.86 -14.33
CA LEU A 53 0.85 -0.80 -13.57
C LEU A 53 0.03 0.48 -13.55
N GLN A 54 -0.59 0.85 -14.68
CA GLN A 54 -1.49 2.00 -14.75
C GLN A 54 -2.65 1.87 -13.76
N LYS A 55 -3.34 0.72 -13.75
CA LYS A 55 -4.46 0.49 -12.83
C LYS A 55 -4.05 0.46 -11.36
N GLU A 56 -2.89 -0.13 -11.06
CA GLU A 56 -2.31 -0.12 -9.71
C GLU A 56 -2.03 1.33 -9.28
N GLY A 57 -1.40 2.14 -10.15
CA GLY A 57 -1.13 3.55 -9.89
C GLY A 57 -2.39 4.40 -9.72
N GLU A 58 -3.40 4.21 -10.57
CA GLU A 58 -4.70 4.89 -10.44
C GLU A 58 -5.36 4.60 -9.09
N ALA A 59 -5.34 3.34 -8.64
CA ALA A 59 -5.89 2.95 -7.35
C ALA A 59 -5.07 3.54 -6.17
N MET A 60 -3.73 3.56 -6.28
CA MET A 60 -2.86 4.18 -5.28
C MET A 60 -3.11 5.69 -5.15
N LEU A 61 -3.22 6.40 -6.27
CA LEU A 61 -3.51 7.84 -6.30
C LEU A 61 -4.91 8.15 -5.75
N ALA A 62 -5.90 7.33 -6.09
CA ALA A 62 -7.25 7.46 -5.53
C ALA A 62 -7.25 7.29 -4.00
N ALA A 63 -6.48 6.33 -3.48
CA ALA A 63 -6.32 6.13 -2.04
C ALA A 63 -5.55 7.27 -1.35
N ALA A 64 -4.57 7.88 -2.03
CA ALA A 64 -3.81 9.01 -1.49
C ALA A 64 -4.63 10.29 -1.40
N GLY A 65 -5.61 10.47 -2.30
CA GLY A 65 -6.46 11.64 -2.36
C GLY A 65 -5.66 12.93 -2.54
N ARG A 66 -5.74 13.85 -1.57
CA ARG A 66 -5.02 15.14 -1.58
C ARG A 66 -3.80 15.16 -0.65
N SER A 67 -3.37 14.00 -0.16
CA SER A 67 -2.22 13.88 0.74
C SER A 67 -0.92 14.26 0.02
N ARG A 68 0.10 14.66 0.78
CA ARG A 68 1.46 14.78 0.25
C ARG A 68 1.97 13.39 -0.13
N ILE A 69 2.40 13.22 -1.38
CA ILE A 69 2.88 11.94 -1.91
C ILE A 69 4.40 11.88 -1.81
N VAL A 70 4.91 10.75 -1.29
CA VAL A 70 6.33 10.38 -1.27
C VAL A 70 6.42 8.95 -1.80
N THR A 71 7.28 8.70 -2.79
CA THR A 71 7.45 7.38 -3.43
C THR A 71 8.70 6.68 -2.91
N LEU A 72 8.64 5.35 -2.79
CA LEU A 72 9.74 4.45 -2.39
C LEU A 72 10.06 3.46 -3.51
#